data_AF-A0A7X6N4A1-F1
#
_entry.id   AF-A0A7X6N4A1-F1
#
_cell.length_a   1.000
_cell.length_b   1.000
_cell.length_c   1.000
_cell.angle_alpha   90.00
_cell.angle_beta   90.00
_cell.angle_gamma   90.00
#
_symmetry.space_group_name_H-M   'P 1'
#
loop_
_entity.id
_entity.type
_entity.pdbx_description
1 polymer ?
#
loop_
_entity_poly.entity_id
_entity_poly.type
_entity_poly.pdbx_seq_one_letter_code
_entity_poly.pdbx_strand_id
1 'polypeptide(L)'
;MLKEFKTFLLRGNVLDLAVGVIIGTALTAIVKALSSGIILPLVNLFMFKIDLSKLKFSIGQATFQIGPVLEAVISFVITGFVLFILVKTVNTFFMKKKDEEEVTVNEELDTLQEIRDLLKAQNTNSIEKH
;
A
#
# COMPACT_ATOMS: atom_id res chain seq x y z
N MET A 1 -3.99 34.23 7.84
CA MET A 1 -3.18 33.46 6.87
C MET A 1 -2.23 32.43 7.49
N LEU A 2 -1.04 32.75 8.01
CA LEU A 2 -0.11 31.74 8.57
C LEU A 2 -0.68 30.96 9.77
N LYS A 3 -1.42 31.63 10.65
CA LYS A 3 -2.12 30.98 11.77
C LYS A 3 -3.25 30.07 11.28
N GLU A 4 -4.08 30.54 10.35
CA GLU A 4 -5.14 29.72 9.73
C GLU A 4 -4.58 28.51 8.96
N PHE A 5 -3.44 28.67 8.29
CA PHE A 5 -2.74 27.60 7.58
C PHE A 5 -2.20 26.54 8.56
N LYS A 6 -1.57 26.97 9.67
CA LYS A 6 -1.17 26.05 10.74
C LYS A 6 -2.38 25.32 11.32
N THR A 7 -3.47 26.01 11.59
CA THR A 7 -4.73 25.41 12.08
C THR A 7 -5.35 24.43 11.06
N PHE A 8 -5.17 24.67 9.77
CA PHE A 8 -5.61 23.77 8.70
C PHE A 8 -4.75 22.50 8.65
N LEU A 9 -3.42 22.62 8.69
CA LEU A 9 -2.49 21.48 8.71
C LEU A 9 -2.65 20.61 9.98
N LEU A 10 -2.98 21.24 11.11
CA LEU A 10 -3.21 20.55 12.38
C LEU A 10 -4.56 19.81 12.45
N ARG A 11 -5.42 19.90 11.42
CA ARG A 11 -6.53 18.95 11.27
C ARG A 11 -5.90 17.62 10.85
N GLY A 12 -5.54 16.77 11.82
CA GLY A 12 -4.68 15.57 11.66
C GLY A 12 -4.94 14.73 10.40
N ASN A 13 -6.20 14.58 10.00
CA ASN A 13 -6.59 13.87 8.78
C ASN A 13 -5.94 14.41 7.48
N VAL A 14 -5.56 15.69 7.40
CA VAL A 14 -4.93 16.30 6.22
C VAL A 14 -3.44 15.97 6.16
N LEU A 15 -2.76 15.97 7.31
CA LEU A 15 -1.32 15.71 7.38
C LEU A 15 -1.02 14.24 7.04
N ASP A 16 -1.78 13.32 7.62
CA ASP A 16 -1.61 11.88 7.38
C ASP A 16 -1.93 11.52 5.92
N LEU A 17 -2.96 12.14 5.35
CA LEU A 17 -3.29 11.98 3.93
C LEU A 17 -2.18 12.53 3.04
N ALA A 18 -1.63 13.71 3.34
CA ALA A 18 -0.54 14.30 2.56
C ALA A 18 0.72 13.42 2.60
N VAL A 19 1.09 12.91 3.77
CA VAL A 19 2.22 11.99 3.93
C VAL A 19 1.98 10.69 3.15
N GLY A 20 0.79 10.11 3.26
CA GLY A 20 0.42 8.89 2.52
C GLY A 20 0.53 9.06 0.99
N VAL A 21 0.08 10.19 0.45
CA VAL A 21 0.18 10.49 -0.99
C VAL A 21 1.64 10.66 -1.42
N ILE A 22 2.45 11.39 -0.65
CA ILE A 22 3.87 11.61 -0.97
C ILE A 22 4.64 10.28 -0.95
N ILE A 23 4.44 9.46 0.08
CA ILE A 23 5.07 8.14 0.19
C ILE A 23 4.58 7.21 -0.93
N GLY A 24 3.28 7.22 -1.24
CA GLY A 24 2.70 6.39 -2.31
C GLY A 24 3.26 6.72 -3.69
N THR A 25 3.45 8.01 -4.00
CA THR A 25 4.05 8.44 -5.27
C THR A 25 5.53 8.06 -5.36
N ALA A 26 6.30 8.24 -4.27
CA ALA A 26 7.69 7.81 -4.21
C ALA A 26 7.85 6.28 -4.37
N LEU A 27 7.03 5.50 -3.68
CA LEU A 27 7.02 4.04 -3.79
C LEU A 27 6.69 3.58 -5.22
N THR A 28 5.70 4.22 -5.85
CA THR A 28 5.35 3.95 -7.26
C THR A 28 6.54 4.22 -8.18
N ALA A 29 7.31 5.29 -7.95
CA ALA A 29 8.50 5.59 -8.74
C ALA A 29 9.60 4.52 -8.60
N ILE A 30 9.83 4.03 -7.37
CA ILE A 30 10.80 2.94 -7.11
C ILE A 30 10.38 1.66 -7.83
N VAL A 31 9.11 1.29 -7.71
CA VAL A 31 8.55 0.10 -8.35
C VAL A 31 8.67 0.20 -9.86
N LYS A 32 8.37 1.37 -10.44
CA LYS A 32 8.51 1.63 -11.87
C LYS A 32 9.97 1.52 -12.31
N ALA A 33 10.92 2.07 -11.56
CA ALA A 33 12.34 1.98 -11.88
C ALA A 33 12.85 0.52 -11.82
N LEU A 34 12.39 -0.25 -10.84
CA LEU A 34 12.73 -1.66 -10.71
C LEU A 34 12.11 -2.51 -11.83
N SER A 35 10.84 -2.28 -12.13
CA SER A 35 10.14 -3.03 -13.18
C SER A 35 10.70 -2.70 -14.55
N SER A 36 10.88 -1.42 -14.89
CA SER A 36 11.36 -1.02 -16.22
C SER A 36 12.86 -1.20 -16.41
N GLY A 37 13.65 -1.01 -15.37
CA GLY A 37 15.11 -1.05 -15.44
C GLY A 37 15.70 -2.46 -15.35
N ILE A 38 15.04 -3.37 -14.63
CA ILE A 38 15.59 -4.71 -14.36
C ILE A 38 14.66 -5.80 -14.90
N ILE A 39 13.38 -5.76 -14.52
CA ILE A 39 12.49 -6.89 -14.77
C ILE A 39 12.05 -6.96 -16.23
N LEU A 40 11.65 -5.85 -16.86
CA LEU A 40 11.27 -5.84 -18.28
C LEU A 40 12.41 -6.31 -19.20
N PRO A 41 13.67 -5.85 -19.05
CA PRO A 41 14.79 -6.39 -19.82
C PRO A 41 15.03 -7.89 -19.60
N LEU A 42 14.93 -8.37 -18.35
CA LEU A 42 15.06 -9.80 -18.04
C LEU A 42 13.93 -10.61 -18.67
N VAL A 43 12.68 -10.17 -18.52
CA VAL A 43 11.51 -10.84 -19.11
C VAL A 43 11.62 -10.86 -20.63
N ASN A 44 12.01 -9.75 -21.27
CA ASN A 44 12.24 -9.69 -22.72
C ASN A 44 13.37 -10.62 -23.19
N LEU A 45 14.38 -10.85 -22.36
CA LEU A 45 15.45 -11.80 -22.64
C LEU A 45 14.92 -13.25 -22.62
N PHE A 46 14.05 -13.59 -21.66
CA PHE A 46 13.53 -14.95 -21.48
C PHE A 46 12.31 -15.27 -22.36
N MET A 47 11.43 -14.32 -22.64
CA MET A 47 10.16 -14.56 -23.38
C MET A 47 10.29 -14.56 -24.91
N PHE A 48 11.51 -14.52 -25.44
CA PHE A 48 11.80 -14.35 -26.87
C PHE A 48 11.22 -13.03 -27.43
N LYS A 49 11.78 -12.54 -28.53
CA LYS A 49 11.37 -11.30 -29.21
C LYS A 49 9.96 -11.41 -29.81
N ILE A 50 8.90 -11.44 -29.00
CA ILE A 50 7.54 -11.27 -29.49
C ILE A 50 7.41 -9.79 -29.87
N ASP A 51 7.54 -9.50 -31.16
CA ASP A 51 7.51 -8.15 -31.72
C ASP A 51 6.06 -7.65 -31.79
N LEU A 52 5.45 -7.48 -30.61
CA LEU A 52 4.04 -7.11 -30.41
C LEU A 52 3.73 -5.76 -31.05
N SER A 53 4.72 -4.86 -31.15
CA SER A 53 4.60 -3.54 -31.77
C SER A 53 4.24 -3.58 -33.26
N LYS A 54 4.38 -4.74 -33.93
CA LYS A 54 4.02 -4.93 -35.34
C LYS A 54 2.55 -5.35 -35.55
N LEU A 55 1.81 -5.68 -34.50
CA LEU A 55 0.37 -5.93 -34.57
C LEU A 55 -0.38 -4.61 -34.79
N LYS A 56 -0.61 -4.31 -36.06
CA LYS A 56 -1.41 -3.18 -36.52
C LYS A 56 -2.48 -3.70 -37.47
N PHE A 57 -3.71 -3.25 -37.28
CA PHE A 57 -4.82 -3.56 -38.16
C PHE A 57 -5.32 -2.24 -38.75
N SER A 58 -5.43 -2.16 -40.07
CA SER A 58 -5.93 -0.97 -40.76
C SER A 58 -7.28 -1.25 -41.38
N ILE A 59 -8.27 -0.41 -41.06
CA ILE A 59 -9.56 -0.39 -41.75
C ILE A 59 -9.73 0.99 -42.38
N GLY A 60 -9.74 1.03 -43.72
CA GLY A 60 -9.75 2.29 -44.47
C GLY A 60 -8.54 3.16 -44.15
N GLN A 61 -8.80 4.41 -43.73
CA GLN A 61 -7.77 5.37 -43.31
C GLN A 61 -7.40 5.28 -41.81
N ALA A 62 -8.07 4.42 -41.04
CA ALA A 62 -7.83 4.28 -39.61
C ALA A 62 -6.87 3.11 -39.32
N THR A 63 -5.73 3.41 -38.69
CA THR A 63 -4.75 2.41 -38.23
C THR A 63 -4.92 2.16 -36.74
N PHE A 64 -5.33 0.95 -36.38
CA PHE A 64 -5.41 0.49 -34.99
C PHE A 64 -4.08 -0.14 -34.58
N GLN A 65 -3.42 0.47 -33.60
CA GLN A 65 -2.16 -0.01 -33.03
C GLN A 65 -2.45 -0.89 -31.80
N ILE A 66 -2.70 -2.17 -32.02
CA ILE A 66 -3.00 -3.13 -30.95
C ILE A 66 -1.72 -3.50 -30.18
N GLY A 67 -0.56 -3.46 -30.85
CA GLY A 67 0.74 -3.75 -30.26
C GLY A 67 1.06 -2.98 -28.97
N PRO A 68 1.05 -1.64 -28.99
CA PRO A 68 1.32 -0.83 -27.80
C PRO A 68 0.34 -1.06 -26.65
N VAL A 69 -0.92 -1.40 -26.95
CA VAL A 69 -1.92 -1.70 -25.92
C VAL A 69 -1.57 -3.01 -25.22
N LEU A 70 -1.22 -4.05 -26.00
CA LEU A 70 -0.85 -5.35 -25.44
C LEU A 70 0.48 -5.26 -24.67
N GLU A 71 1.43 -4.48 -25.16
CA GLU A 71 2.68 -4.15 -24.45
C GLU A 71 2.40 -3.46 -23.10
N ALA A 72 1.49 -2.48 -23.08
CA ALA A 72 1.09 -1.81 -21.85
C ALA A 72 0.43 -2.76 -20.84
N VAL A 73 -0.42 -3.69 -21.31
CA VAL A 73 -1.05 -4.72 -20.47
C VAL A 73 0.00 -5.65 -19.87
N ILE A 74 0.95 -6.14 -20.67
CA ILE A 74 2.04 -7.01 -20.19
C ILE A 74 2.90 -6.27 -19.16
N SER A 75 3.29 -5.03 -19.47
CA SER A 75 4.07 -4.18 -18.56
C SER A 75 3.33 -3.90 -17.24
N PHE A 76 2.01 -3.70 -17.29
CA PHE A 76 1.18 -3.53 -16.10
C PHE A 76 1.17 -4.77 -15.21
N VAL A 77 0.96 -5.96 -15.79
CA VAL A 77 0.97 -7.24 -15.05
C VAL A 77 2.34 -7.47 -14.40
N ILE A 78 3.43 -7.23 -15.13
CA ILE A 78 4.79 -7.38 -14.61
C ILE A 78 5.04 -6.38 -13.47
N THR A 79 4.71 -5.11 -13.67
CA THR A 79 4.92 -4.08 -12.65
C THR A 79 4.10 -4.35 -11.39
N GLY A 80 2.85 -4.81 -11.53
CA GLY A 80 2.02 -5.25 -10.41
C GLY A 80 2.61 -6.46 -9.67
N PHE A 81 3.17 -7.43 -10.39
CA PHE A 81 3.87 -8.57 -9.80
C PHE A 81 5.13 -8.14 -9.03
N VAL A 82 5.87 -7.17 -9.54
CA VAL A 82 7.04 -6.58 -8.86
C VAL A 82 6.63 -5.84 -7.60
N LEU A 83 5.56 -5.04 -7.64
CA LEU A 83 4.99 -4.39 -6.45
C LEU A 83 4.62 -5.43 -5.39
N PHE A 84 3.97 -6.52 -5.79
CA PHE A 84 3.60 -7.61 -4.90
C PHE A 84 4.81 -8.24 -4.23
N ILE A 85 5.88 -8.55 -4.99
CA ILE A 85 7.12 -9.06 -4.42
C ILE A 85 7.72 -8.05 -3.43
N LEU A 86 7.80 -6.78 -3.79
CA LEU A 86 8.38 -5.74 -2.95
C LEU A 86 7.62 -5.63 -1.62
N VAL A 87 6.29 -5.50 -1.68
CA VAL A 87 5.42 -5.44 -0.50
C VAL A 87 5.53 -6.72 0.32
N LYS A 88 5.53 -7.90 -0.32
CA LYS A 88 5.70 -9.18 0.38
C LYS A 88 7.05 -9.27 1.08
N THR A 89 8.14 -8.84 0.43
CA THR A 89 9.49 -8.81 1.01
C THR A 89 9.51 -7.90 2.22
N VAL A 90 9.03 -6.66 2.09
CA VAL A 90 8.91 -5.71 3.21
C VAL A 90 8.07 -6.32 4.33
N ASN A 91 6.86 -6.80 4.04
CA ASN A 91 5.99 -7.40 5.05
C ASN A 91 6.65 -8.60 5.76
N THR A 92 7.38 -9.44 5.02
CA THR A 92 8.11 -10.59 5.59
C THR A 92 9.29 -10.16 6.48
N PHE A 93 10.03 -9.12 6.10
CA PHE A 93 11.17 -8.61 6.86
C PHE A 93 10.75 -7.76 8.08
N PHE A 94 9.65 -7.01 7.96
CA PHE A 94 9.12 -6.16 9.03
C PHE A 94 8.23 -6.93 10.01
N MET A 95 7.47 -7.96 9.60
CA MET A 95 6.72 -8.82 10.54
C MET A 95 7.65 -9.59 11.48
N LYS A 96 8.86 -9.94 11.05
CA LYS A 96 9.84 -10.62 11.91
C LYS A 96 10.38 -9.73 13.06
N LYS A 97 10.07 -8.42 13.05
CA LYS A 97 10.36 -7.48 14.14
C LYS A 97 9.11 -6.96 14.85
N LYS A 98 7.92 -7.15 14.26
CA LYS A 98 6.68 -6.60 14.80
C LYS A 98 6.12 -7.41 15.98
N ASP A 99 6.57 -8.65 16.15
CA ASP A 99 6.32 -9.44 17.35
C ASP A 99 6.95 -8.83 18.62
N GLU A 100 7.88 -7.87 18.49
CA GLU A 100 8.54 -7.22 19.63
C GLU A 100 8.12 -5.74 19.84
N GLU A 101 7.44 -5.10 18.88
CA GLU A 101 7.13 -3.65 18.92
C GLU A 101 5.63 -3.31 18.81
N GLU A 102 4.71 -4.28 18.84
CA GLU A 102 3.27 -4.02 19.10
C GLU A 102 2.95 -3.86 20.60
N VAL A 103 3.92 -3.37 21.38
CA VAL A 103 3.73 -2.89 22.76
C VAL A 103 3.69 -1.36 22.82
N THR A 104 3.24 -0.69 21.74
CA THR A 104 2.61 0.62 21.93
C THR A 104 1.22 0.37 22.49
N VAL A 105 1.25 0.04 23.77
CA VAL A 105 0.22 0.12 24.78
C VAL A 105 -1.12 0.48 24.19
N ASN A 106 -1.98 -0.53 24.11
CA ASN A 106 -3.40 -0.33 23.90
C ASN A 106 -3.95 0.24 25.22
N GLU A 107 -3.41 1.39 25.63
CA GLU A 107 -3.56 2.04 26.94
C GLU A 107 -5.04 2.31 27.20
N GLU A 108 -5.77 2.64 26.12
CA GLU A 108 -7.22 2.73 26.09
C GLU A 108 -7.91 1.37 26.29
N LEU A 109 -7.49 0.29 25.61
CA LEU A 109 -8.05 -1.05 25.83
C LEU A 109 -7.73 -1.60 27.23
N ASP A 110 -6.53 -1.36 27.75
CA ASP A 110 -6.12 -1.75 29.11
C ASP A 110 -6.95 -0.98 30.14
N THR A 111 -7.11 0.33 29.96
CA THR A 111 -8.00 1.14 30.81
C THR A 111 -9.45 0.65 30.73
N LEU A 112 -9.94 0.27 29.55
CA LEU A 112 -11.29 -0.28 29.37
C LEU A 112 -11.44 -1.68 30.01
N GLN A 113 -10.39 -2.50 30.02
CA GLN A 113 -10.38 -3.78 30.74
C GLN A 113 -10.43 -3.57 32.25
N GLU A 114 -9.64 -2.64 32.78
CA GLU A 114 -9.70 -2.26 34.20
C GLU A 114 -11.08 -1.74 34.60
N ILE A 115 -11.68 -0.85 33.80
CA ILE A 115 -13.04 -0.34 34.04
C ILE A 115 -14.06 -1.48 34.05
N ARG A 116 -13.98 -2.42 33.10
CA ARG A 116 -14.88 -3.59 33.04
C ARG A 116 -14.75 -4.45 34.30
N ASP A 117 -13.52 -4.68 34.74
CA ASP A 117 -13.25 -5.57 35.88
C ASP A 117 -13.65 -4.92 37.21
N LEU A 118 -13.44 -3.60 37.35
CA LEU A 118 -13.95 -2.80 38.47
C LEU A 118 -15.48 -2.77 38.52
N LEU A 119 -16.16 -2.61 37.37
CA LEU A 119 -17.62 -2.66 37.30
C LEU A 119 -18.16 -4.04 37.67
N LYS A 120 -17.50 -5.12 37.23
CA LYS A 120 -17.88 -6.49 37.60
C LYS A 120 -17.72 -6.72 39.10
N ALA A 121 -16.60 -6.30 39.68
CA ALA A 121 -16.36 -6.39 41.13
C ALA A 121 -17.38 -5.57 41.94
N GLN A 122 -17.73 -4.37 41.48
CA GLN A 122 -18.76 -3.54 42.12
C GLN A 122 -20.14 -4.21 42.07
N ASN A 123 -20.52 -4.76 40.91
CA ASN A 123 -21.81 -5.42 40.74
C ASN A 123 -21.93 -6.70 41.59
N THR A 124 -20.86 -7.49 41.72
CA THR A 124 -20.83 -8.65 42.64
C THR A 124 -20.98 -8.22 44.09
N ASN A 125 -20.28 -7.16 44.53
CA ASN A 125 -20.38 -6.63 45.90
C ASN A 125 -21.75 -6.02 46.23
N SER A 126 -22.48 -5.52 45.22
CA SER A 126 -23.85 -5.02 45.39
C SER A 126 -24.89 -6.14 45.56
N ILE A 127 -24.61 -7.36 45.12
CA ILE A 127 -25.51 -8.52 45.25
C ILE A 127 -25.35 -9.20 46.62
N GLU A 128 -24.17 -9.19 47.23
CA GLU A 128 -23.94 -9.80 48.55
C GLU A 128 -24.42 -8.96 49.75
N LYS A 129 -24.76 -7.68 49.55
CA LYS A 129 -25.23 -6.76 50.60
C LYS A 129 -26.75 -6.66 50.76
N HIS A 130 -27.51 -7.42 49.98
CA HIS A 130 -28.96 -7.55 50.08
C HIS A 130 -29.37 -8.99 50.37
#